data_AF-A0A2G9TQB5-F1
#
_entry.id   AF-A0A2G9TQB5-F1
#
_cell.length_a   1.000
_cell.length_b   1.000
_cell.length_c   1.000
_cell.angle_alpha   90.00
_cell.angle_beta   90.00
_cell.angle_gamma   90.00
#
_symmetry.space_group_name_H-M   'P 1'
#
loop_
_entity.id
_entity.type
_entity.pdbx_description
1 polymer ?
#
loop_
_entity_poly.entity_id
_entity_poly.type
_entity_poly.pdbx_seq_one_letter_code
_entity_poly.pdbx_strand_id
1 'polypeptide(L)'
;MTSLWRKVLDLTYAHSAMFTGAQLNKSLQDLFEDQEIENLWIPYFCISTDITTSELRVHRSGPLWAYCRASMSLAGYLPPMCDPQDGHLLLDGGYVNNLPADVMR
;
A
#
# COMPACT_ATOMS: atom_id res chain seq x y z
N MET A 1 17.96 7.27 11.19
CA MET A 1 19.04 7.07 10.19
C MET A 1 18.75 5.77 9.44
N THR A 2 18.07 5.83 8.28
CA THR A 2 17.78 4.64 7.47
C THR A 2 19.08 4.03 6.94
N SER A 3 19.43 2.83 7.41
CA SER A 3 20.66 2.12 7.04
C SER A 3 20.65 1.75 5.56
N LEU A 4 21.60 2.29 4.79
CA LEU A 4 21.77 2.02 3.36
C LEU A 4 21.94 0.51 3.08
N TRP A 5 22.57 -0.21 4.01
CA TRP A 5 22.76 -1.67 3.95
C TRP A 5 21.45 -2.45 3.90
N ARG A 6 20.40 -1.99 4.59
CA ARG A 6 19.10 -2.67 4.56
C ARG A 6 18.42 -2.54 3.20
N LYS A 7 18.58 -1.41 2.50
CA LYS A 7 18.04 -1.24 1.14
C LYS A 7 18.72 -2.16 0.13
N VAL A 8 20.04 -2.37 0.27
CA VAL A 8 20.79 -3.30 -0.59
C VAL A 8 20.33 -4.74 -0.35
N LEU A 9 20.06 -5.12 0.90
CA LEU A 9 19.53 -6.44 1.23
C LEU A 9 18.06 -6.64 0.83
N ASP A 10 17.32 -5.56 0.60
CA ASP A 10 15.90 -5.56 0.18
C ASP A 10 15.78 -5.63 -1.37
N LEU A 11 16.88 -5.66 -2.11
CA LEU A 11 16.85 -5.83 -3.56
C LEU A 11 16.41 -7.26 -3.93
N THR A 12 15.49 -7.35 -4.87
CA THR A 12 15.00 -8.61 -5.43
C THR A 12 15.38 -8.73 -6.91
N TYR A 13 15.39 -9.96 -7.45
CA TYR A 13 15.60 -10.20 -8.87
C TYR A 13 14.39 -9.62 -9.63
N ALA A 14 14.62 -8.57 -10.42
CA ALA A 14 13.58 -7.71 -10.97
C ALA A 14 12.76 -8.35 -12.11
N HIS A 15 12.00 -9.39 -11.80
CA HIS A 15 10.96 -9.91 -12.68
C HIS A 15 9.61 -9.20 -12.46
N SER A 16 9.32 -8.72 -11.24
CA SER A 16 8.07 -8.03 -10.89
C SER A 16 8.25 -6.74 -10.08
N ALA A 17 9.30 -6.63 -9.24
CA ALA A 17 9.64 -5.43 -8.47
C ALA A 17 11.15 -5.34 -8.23
N MET A 18 11.66 -4.14 -7.96
CA MET A 18 13.07 -3.89 -7.59
C MET A 18 13.37 -4.14 -6.11
N PHE A 19 12.41 -3.86 -5.22
CA PHE A 19 12.53 -4.04 -3.78
C PHE A 19 11.47 -5.02 -3.26
N THR A 20 11.78 -5.84 -2.24
CA THR A 20 10.76 -6.72 -1.64
C THR A 20 9.74 -5.92 -0.83
N GLY A 21 10.14 -4.75 -0.33
CA GLY A 21 9.29 -3.87 0.48
C GLY A 21 9.19 -4.31 1.93
N ALA A 22 9.96 -5.31 2.37
CA ALA A 22 9.92 -5.83 3.73
C ALA A 22 10.23 -4.75 4.77
N GLN A 23 11.23 -3.88 4.51
CA GLN A 23 11.56 -2.81 5.44
C GLN A 23 10.46 -1.74 5.50
N LEU A 24 9.82 -1.43 4.38
CA LEU A 24 8.71 -0.48 4.33
C LEU A 24 7.51 -1.04 5.10
N ASN A 25 7.14 -2.30 4.86
CA ASN A 25 6.06 -2.98 5.57
C ASN A 25 6.31 -2.96 7.07
N LYS A 26 7.52 -3.32 7.51
CA LYS A 26 7.90 -3.28 8.93
C LYS A 26 7.82 -1.87 9.50
N SER A 27 8.29 -0.87 8.77
CA SER A 27 8.27 0.53 9.26
C SER A 27 6.84 1.07 9.39
N LEU A 28 5.93 0.68 8.49
CA LEU A 28 4.51 1.07 8.56
C LEU A 28 3.78 0.31 9.67
N GLN A 29 4.07 -0.98 9.86
CA GLN A 29 3.57 -1.77 10.98
C GLN A 29 4.05 -1.23 12.33
N ASP A 30 5.34 -0.88 12.46
CA ASP A 30 5.89 -0.30 13.68
C ASP A 30 5.31 1.11 13.98
N LEU A 31 4.86 1.84 12.95
CA LEU A 31 4.30 3.19 13.10
C LEU A 31 2.81 3.20 13.43
N PHE A 32 2.04 2.34 12.77
CA PHE A 32 0.58 2.30 12.91
C PHE A 32 0.09 1.16 13.81
N GLU A 33 0.94 0.19 14.16
CA GLU A 33 0.60 -0.94 15.00
C GLU A 33 -0.68 -1.63 14.51
N ASP A 34 -1.61 -1.91 15.41
CA ASP A 34 -2.89 -2.57 15.14
C ASP A 34 -4.02 -1.58 14.79
N GLN A 35 -3.70 -0.33 14.41
CA GLN A 35 -4.74 0.63 14.06
C GLN A 35 -5.46 0.29 12.76
N GLU A 36 -6.78 0.40 12.84
CA GLU A 36 -7.69 0.27 11.71
C GLU A 36 -8.15 1.66 11.24
N ILE A 37 -8.45 1.79 9.94
CA ILE A 37 -8.82 3.07 9.32
C ILE A 37 -10.06 3.70 9.98
N GLU A 38 -11.07 2.88 10.27
CA GLU A 38 -12.35 3.27 10.85
C GLU A 38 -12.22 3.80 12.28
N ASN A 39 -11.15 3.45 12.98
CA ASN A 39 -10.91 3.83 14.38
C ASN A 39 -10.11 5.14 14.50
N LEU A 40 -9.71 5.76 13.39
CA LEU A 40 -9.01 7.03 13.39
C LEU A 40 -9.93 8.18 13.83
N TRP A 41 -9.38 9.13 14.61
CA TRP A 41 -10.13 10.33 15.03
C TRP A 41 -10.63 11.11 13.81
N ILE A 42 -9.75 11.33 12.83
CA ILE A 42 -10.12 12.03 11.59
C ILE A 42 -10.53 10.99 10.55
N PRO A 43 -11.71 11.12 9.92
CA PRO A 43 -12.12 10.23 8.83
C PRO A 43 -11.05 10.18 7.74
N TYR A 44 -10.49 9.00 7.55
CA TYR A 44 -9.45 8.74 6.57
C TYR A 44 -9.98 7.78 5.51
N PHE A 45 -9.51 7.95 4.29
CA PHE A 45 -9.64 6.95 3.25
C PHE A 45 -8.41 7.00 2.35
N CYS A 46 -8.09 5.87 1.72
CA CYS A 46 -7.14 5.84 0.63
C CYS A 46 -7.71 5.05 -0.54
N ILE A 47 -7.02 5.13 -1.66
CA ILE A 47 -7.40 4.45 -2.88
C ILE A 47 -6.25 3.58 -3.35
N SER A 48 -6.59 2.44 -3.93
CA SER A 48 -5.63 1.59 -4.62
C SER A 48 -6.16 1.21 -5.99
N THR A 49 -5.24 0.88 -6.88
CA THR A 49 -5.58 0.24 -8.15
C THR A 49 -5.60 -1.27 -7.93
N ASP A 50 -6.76 -1.90 -8.08
CA ASP A 50 -6.86 -3.36 -8.13
C ASP A 50 -6.44 -3.82 -9.52
N ILE A 51 -5.29 -4.48 -9.63
CA ILE A 51 -4.81 -4.98 -10.93
C ILE A 51 -5.39 -6.34 -11.30
N THR A 52 -6.05 -7.03 -10.36
CA THR A 52 -6.77 -8.27 -10.66
C THR A 52 -8.01 -7.97 -11.48
N THR A 53 -8.78 -6.94 -11.10
CA THR A 53 -10.00 -6.51 -11.83
C THR A 53 -9.81 -5.28 -12.71
N SER A 54 -8.66 -4.59 -12.61
CA SER A 54 -8.39 -3.30 -13.26
C SER A 54 -9.36 -2.18 -12.83
N GLU A 55 -9.72 -2.15 -11.55
CA GLU A 55 -10.69 -1.19 -10.98
C GLU A 55 -10.11 -0.36 -9.84
N LEU A 56 -10.77 0.76 -9.54
CA LEU A 56 -10.47 1.58 -8.38
C LEU A 56 -11.09 0.95 -7.13
N ARG A 57 -10.28 0.79 -6.07
CA ARG A 57 -10.78 0.45 -4.73
C ARG A 57 -10.62 1.60 -3.78
N VAL A 58 -11.67 1.86 -3.00
CA VAL A 58 -11.66 2.83 -1.91
C VAL A 58 -11.60 2.08 -0.59
N HIS A 59 -10.57 2.34 0.20
CA HIS A 59 -10.37 1.73 1.51
C HIS A 59 -10.81 2.71 2.61
N ARG A 60 -11.80 2.29 3.38
CA ARG A 60 -12.34 3.05 4.55
C ARG A 60 -12.33 2.24 5.85
N SER A 61 -11.92 0.97 5.78
CA SER A 61 -11.91 0.06 6.92
C SER A 61 -10.78 -0.96 6.79
N GLY A 62 -10.35 -1.51 7.93
CA GLY A 62 -9.30 -2.52 8.05
C GLY A 62 -7.90 -1.92 8.32
N PRO A 63 -6.85 -2.75 8.29
CA PRO A 63 -5.52 -2.40 8.82
C PRO A 63 -4.88 -1.22 8.10
N LEU A 64 -4.66 -0.13 8.83
CA LEU A 64 -4.18 1.15 8.30
C LEU A 64 -2.83 0.99 7.58
N TRP A 65 -1.88 0.28 8.18
CA TRP A 65 -0.55 0.09 7.60
C TRP A 65 -0.62 -0.63 6.25
N ALA A 66 -1.54 -1.59 6.09
CA ALA A 66 -1.66 -2.42 4.90
C ALA A 66 -2.21 -1.62 3.72
N TYR A 67 -3.27 -0.85 3.94
CA TYR A 67 -3.89 -0.04 2.89
C TYR A 67 -3.09 1.24 2.59
N CYS A 68 -2.40 1.81 3.57
CA CYS A 68 -1.38 2.83 3.31
C CYS A 68 -0.27 2.26 2.41
N ARG A 69 0.26 1.07 2.74
CA ARG A 69 1.28 0.39 1.94
C ARG A 69 0.80 0.08 0.52
N ALA A 70 -0.45 -0.37 0.36
CA ALA A 70 -1.06 -0.64 -0.94
C ALA A 70 -1.15 0.64 -1.78
N SER A 71 -1.68 1.73 -1.21
CA SER A 71 -1.84 3.03 -1.87
C SER A 71 -0.52 3.70 -2.30
N MET A 72 0.64 3.26 -1.79
CA MET A 72 1.97 3.75 -2.20
C MET A 72 2.79 2.72 -3.00
N SER A 73 2.15 1.64 -3.48
CA SER A 73 2.82 0.56 -4.21
C SER A 73 3.02 0.91 -5.68
N LEU A 74 4.15 1.53 -6.02
CA LEU A 74 4.48 1.81 -7.41
C LEU A 74 4.90 0.51 -8.15
N ALA A 75 4.28 0.27 -9.30
CA ALA A 75 4.56 -0.88 -10.16
C ALA A 75 6.05 -0.96 -10.52
N GLY A 76 6.65 -2.15 -10.41
CA GLY A 76 8.07 -2.36 -10.69
C GLY A 76 9.02 -1.83 -9.61
N TYR A 77 8.58 -0.96 -8.70
CA TYR A 77 9.38 -0.52 -7.55
C TYR A 77 9.16 -1.43 -6.35
N LEU A 78 7.89 -1.66 -5.99
CA LEU A 78 7.46 -2.51 -4.89
C LEU A 78 6.51 -3.60 -5.42
N PRO A 79 6.49 -4.80 -4.81
CA PRO A 79 5.51 -5.81 -5.19
C PRO A 79 4.09 -5.32 -4.89
N PRO A 80 3.10 -5.70 -5.73
CA PRO A 80 1.70 -5.50 -5.42
C PRO A 80 1.36 -6.08 -4.05
N MET A 81 0.54 -5.36 -3.28
CA MET A 81 0.05 -5.86 -2.00
C MET A 81 -1.12 -6.81 -2.25
N CYS A 82 -1.08 -8.00 -1.65
CA CYS A 82 -2.22 -8.91 -1.69
C CYS A 82 -3.22 -8.48 -0.62
N ASP A 83 -4.46 -8.21 -1.01
CA ASP A 83 -5.54 -7.85 -0.10
C ASP A 83 -5.87 -9.07 0.79
N PRO A 84 -5.83 -8.95 2.13
CA PRO A 84 -6.15 -10.05 3.02
C PRO A 84 -7.61 -10.49 2.95
N GLN A 85 -8.52 -9.67 2.41
CA GLN A 85 -9.96 -9.98 2.37
C GLN A 85 -10.33 -10.94 1.24
N ASP A 86 -9.76 -10.76 0.05
CA ASP A 86 -10.14 -11.49 -1.16
C ASP A 86 -8.97 -11.98 -2.02
N GLY A 87 -7.73 -11.66 -1.63
CA GLY A 87 -6.53 -12.07 -2.36
C GLY A 87 -6.24 -11.26 -3.63
N HIS A 88 -6.92 -10.12 -3.83
CA HIS A 88 -6.67 -9.27 -4.99
C HIS A 88 -5.34 -8.54 -4.87
N LEU A 89 -4.73 -8.21 -6.01
CA LEU A 89 -3.45 -7.52 -6.05
C LEU A 89 -3.66 -6.02 -6.17
N LEU A 90 -3.11 -5.26 -5.22
CA LEU A 90 -3.30 -3.83 -5.08
C LEU A 90 -2.01 -3.08 -5.40
N LEU A 91 -2.16 -2.01 -6.18
CA LEU A 91 -1.13 -1.03 -6.51
C LEU A 91 -1.55 0.39 -6.09
N ASP A 92 -0.64 1.33 -6.27
CA ASP A 92 -0.87 2.77 -6.05
C ASP A 92 -2.17 3.24 -6.72
N GLY A 93 -2.98 3.99 -5.98
CA GLY A 93 -4.23 4.58 -6.49
C GLY A 93 -4.01 5.66 -7.55
N GLY A 94 -2.79 6.19 -7.66
CA GLY A 94 -2.41 7.19 -8.67
C GLY A 94 -2.59 6.74 -10.12
N TYR A 95 -2.63 5.42 -10.39
CA TYR A 95 -2.90 4.90 -11.73
C TYR A 95 -4.36 5.07 -12.18
N VAL A 96 -5.31 5.11 -11.24
CA VAL A 96 -6.75 5.22 -11.54
C VAL A 96 -7.32 6.59 -11.19
N ASN A 97 -6.89 7.18 -10.07
CA ASN A 97 -7.39 8.46 -9.61
C ASN A 97 -6.33 9.17 -8.75
N ASN A 98 -5.44 9.94 -9.38
CA ASN A 98 -4.36 10.62 -8.67
C ASN A 98 -4.84 11.74 -7.71
N LEU A 99 -6.08 12.22 -7.86
CA LEU A 99 -6.65 13.26 -6.99
C LEU A 99 -8.11 12.92 -6.67
N PRO A 100 -8.36 12.10 -5.62
CA PRO A 100 -9.68 11.54 -5.33
C PRO A 100 -10.63 12.52 -4.63
N ALA A 101 -10.73 13.74 -5.16
CA ALA A 101 -11.64 14.78 -4.68
C ALA A 101 -13.12 14.41 -4.89
N ASP A 102 -13.41 13.56 -5.88
CA ASP A 102 -14.72 13.00 -6.18
C ASP A 102 -15.16 11.92 -5.15
N VAL A 103 -14.19 11.23 -4.54
CA VAL A 103 -14.42 10.21 -3.51
C VAL A 103 -14.47 10.83 -2.10
N MET A 104 -13.78 11.96 -1.90
CA MET A 104 -13.77 12.71 -0.65
C MET A 104 -15.19 13.19 -0.30
N ARG A 105 -15.66 12.85 0.90
CA ARG A 105 -16.97 13.22 1.44
C ARG A 105 -16.83 13.65 2.88
#